data_AF-A0A1Q8B2F5-F1
#
_entry.id   AF-A0A1Q8B2F5-F1
#
_cell.length_a   1.000
_cell.length_b   1.000
_cell.length_c   1.000
_cell.angle_alpha   90.00
_cell.angle_beta   90.00
_cell.angle_gamma   90.00
#
_symmetry.space_group_name_H-M   'P 1'
#
loop_
_entity.id
_entity.type
_entity.pdbx_description
1 polymer ?
#
loop_
_entity_poly.entity_id
_entity_poly.type
_entity_poly.pdbx_seq_one_letter_code
_entity_poly.pdbx_strand_id
1 'polypeptide(L)'
;MSSQSELLRELHNGPVTRKLMITLRAKSLRQGHWFKVLEIHERGLIDVAVRWVNTVRNERLELVLSRILSKLLVGMLSPLGVFLERGRHAALRLSELAVRWGNSSALSWRLDDTFQLCLGAGLVGRSVPESPSQFRIQSLM
;
A
#
# COMPACT_ATOMS: atom_id res chain seq x y z
N MET A 1 -9.72 -12.01 1.99
CA MET A 1 -8.89 -10.81 1.79
C MET A 1 -7.86 -10.54 2.92
N SER A 2 -7.82 -11.35 4.01
CA SER A 2 -7.03 -11.04 5.23
C SER A 2 -5.51 -11.23 5.15
N SER A 3 -4.98 -12.09 4.26
CA SER A 3 -3.59 -12.57 4.37
C SER A 3 -2.53 -11.70 3.67
N GLN A 4 -2.89 -10.70 2.85
CA GLN A 4 -1.88 -9.83 2.19
C GLN A 4 -1.66 -8.51 2.94
N SER A 5 -2.73 -7.91 3.47
CA SER A 5 -2.67 -6.71 4.31
C SER A 5 -1.95 -6.96 5.64
N GLU A 6 -2.08 -8.18 6.20
CA GLU A 6 -1.34 -8.60 7.39
C GLU A 6 0.16 -8.70 7.13
N LEU A 7 0.56 -9.29 6.00
CA LEU A 7 1.98 -9.39 5.60
C LEU A 7 2.60 -8.02 5.30
N LEU A 8 1.81 -7.08 4.76
CA LEU A 8 2.25 -5.69 4.59
C LEU A 8 2.50 -5.01 5.94
N ARG A 9 1.63 -5.22 6.93
CA ARG A 9 1.84 -4.69 8.28
C ARG A 9 3.08 -5.29 8.94
N GLU A 10 3.26 -6.61 8.81
CA GLU A 10 4.44 -7.30 9.34
C GLU A 10 5.73 -6.77 8.71
N LEU A 11 5.74 -6.51 7.39
CA LEU A 11 6.89 -5.95 6.69
C LEU A 11 7.20 -4.49 7.09
N HIS A 12 6.17 -3.68 7.33
CA HIS A 12 6.35 -2.25 7.67
C HIS A 12 6.74 -2.01 9.13
N ASN A 13 6.30 -2.87 10.05
CA ASN A 13 6.44 -2.64 11.50
C ASN A 13 7.43 -3.60 12.18
N GLY A 14 7.94 -4.61 11.48
CA GLY A 14 8.78 -5.67 12.05
C GLY A 14 10.08 -5.92 11.27
N PRO A 15 11.05 -6.60 11.89
CA PRO A 15 12.30 -6.94 11.24
C PRO A 15 12.09 -7.96 10.12
N VAL A 16 12.93 -7.92 9.08
CA VAL A 16 12.86 -8.92 8.00
C VAL A 16 13.30 -10.30 8.53
N THR A 17 12.34 -11.20 8.67
CA THR A 17 12.57 -12.58 9.13
C THR A 17 12.54 -13.60 8.00
N ARG A 18 13.21 -14.73 8.20
CA ARG A 18 13.15 -15.90 7.30
C ARG A 18 11.71 -16.36 7.07
N LYS A 19 10.89 -16.39 8.12
CA LYS A 19 9.50 -16.83 8.06
C LYS A 19 8.71 -15.95 7.08
N LEU A 20 8.87 -14.63 7.17
CA LEU A 20 8.24 -13.67 6.28
C LEU A 20 8.67 -13.90 4.83
N MET A 21 9.99 -14.02 4.58
CA MET A 21 10.52 -14.27 3.24
C MET A 21 10.01 -15.58 2.62
N ILE A 22 9.98 -16.68 3.38
CA ILE A 22 9.45 -17.97 2.93
C ILE A 22 7.97 -17.86 2.58
N THR A 23 7.19 -17.18 3.43
CA THR A 23 5.75 -17.02 3.24
C THR A 23 5.45 -16.24 1.97
N LEU A 24 6.14 -15.11 1.76
CA LEU A 24 5.99 -14.28 0.58
C LEU A 24 6.45 -14.98 -0.70
N ARG A 25 7.57 -15.70 -0.63
CA ARG A 25 8.05 -16.54 -1.75
C ARG A 25 7.01 -17.59 -2.12
N ALA A 26 6.55 -18.39 -1.15
CA ALA A 26 5.60 -19.46 -1.42
C ALA A 26 4.29 -18.94 -2.02
N LYS A 27 3.80 -17.80 -1.53
CA LYS A 27 2.56 -17.19 -2.01
C LYS A 27 2.70 -16.58 -3.41
N SER A 28 3.78 -15.85 -3.66
CA SER A 28 4.04 -15.23 -4.96
C SER A 28 4.32 -16.25 -6.08
N LEU A 29 4.94 -17.40 -5.74
CA LEU A 29 5.10 -18.52 -6.67
C LEU A 29 3.75 -19.11 -7.07
N ARG A 30 2.87 -19.38 -6.10
CA ARG A 30 1.52 -19.91 -6.38
C ARG A 30 0.69 -18.95 -7.24
N GLN A 31 0.86 -17.65 -7.05
CA GLN A 31 0.13 -16.63 -7.81
C GLN A 31 0.84 -16.25 -9.13
N GLY A 32 1.99 -16.85 -9.46
CA GLY A 32 2.74 -16.55 -10.68
C GLY A 32 3.40 -15.16 -10.74
N HIS A 33 3.46 -14.44 -9.61
CA HIS A 33 4.04 -13.09 -9.53
C HIS A 33 5.55 -13.12 -9.35
N TRP A 34 6.10 -14.21 -8.79
CA TRP A 34 7.54 -14.35 -8.51
C TRP A 34 8.44 -14.05 -9.72
N PHE A 35 8.07 -14.55 -10.90
CA PHE A 35 8.84 -14.37 -12.14
C PHE A 35 8.43 -13.12 -12.94
N LYS A 36 7.25 -12.57 -12.67
CA LYS A 36 6.73 -11.39 -13.38
C LYS A 36 7.17 -10.08 -12.74
N VAL A 37 7.27 -10.05 -11.41
CA VAL A 37 7.52 -8.84 -10.63
C VAL A 37 9.00 -8.69 -10.29
N LEU A 38 9.71 -9.80 -10.04
CA LEU A 38 11.10 -9.76 -9.58
C LEU A 38 12.10 -10.07 -10.68
N GLU A 39 13.16 -9.26 -10.70
CA GLU A 39 14.33 -9.45 -11.55
C GLU A 39 15.18 -10.63 -11.04
N ILE A 40 16.08 -11.11 -11.90
CA ILE A 40 16.90 -12.30 -11.59
C ILE A 40 17.76 -12.11 -10.32
N HIS A 41 18.34 -10.93 -10.13
CA HIS A 41 19.18 -10.61 -8.99
C HIS A 41 18.36 -10.43 -7.70
N GLU A 42 17.15 -9.88 -7.78
CA GLU A 42 16.23 -9.75 -6.64
C GLU A 42 15.82 -11.14 -6.12
N ARG A 43 15.49 -12.06 -7.04
CA ARG A 43 15.19 -13.46 -6.70
C ARG A 43 16.39 -14.16 -6.08
N GLY A 44 17.57 -14.01 -6.68
CA GLY A 44 18.81 -14.57 -6.15
C GLY A 44 19.11 -14.08 -4.73
N LEU A 45 18.91 -12.79 -4.47
CA LEU A 45 19.13 -12.22 -3.14
C LEU A 45 18.17 -12.79 -2.10
N ILE A 46 16.88 -12.92 -2.41
CA ILE A 46 15.92 -13.57 -1.50
C ILE A 46 16.30 -15.05 -1.27
N ASP A 47 16.71 -15.77 -2.31
CA ASP A 47 17.07 -17.19 -2.20
C ASP A 47 18.27 -17.40 -1.28
N VAL A 48 19.30 -16.55 -1.39
CA VAL A 48 20.45 -16.56 -0.49
C VAL A 48 20.03 -16.16 0.93
N ALA A 49 19.23 -15.11 1.08
CA ALA A 49 18.76 -14.65 2.39
C ALA A 49 17.93 -15.72 3.11
N VAL A 50 17.00 -16.38 2.40
CA VAL A 50 16.21 -17.49 2.95
C VAL A 50 17.09 -18.67 3.35
N ARG A 51 18.20 -18.93 2.65
CA ARG A 51 19.08 -20.05 2.97
C ARG A 51 19.93 -19.82 4.22
N TRP A 52 20.38 -18.59 4.44
CA TRP A 52 21.42 -18.30 5.45
C TRP A 52 20.99 -17.36 6.58
N VAL A 53 19.93 -16.59 6.39
CA VAL A 53 19.51 -15.55 7.35
C VAL A 53 18.25 -15.99 8.08
N ASN A 54 18.26 -15.95 9.40
CA ASN A 54 17.07 -16.16 10.23
C ASN A 54 16.35 -14.83 10.50
N THR A 55 17.10 -13.81 10.88
CA THR A 55 16.65 -12.42 11.04
C THR A 55 17.74 -11.52 10.50
N VAL A 56 17.38 -10.56 9.66
CA VAL A 56 18.34 -9.62 9.08
C VAL A 56 18.73 -8.61 10.16
N ARG A 57 20.02 -8.58 10.53
CA ARG A 57 20.57 -7.62 11.53
C ARG A 57 21.29 -6.44 10.89
N ASN A 58 21.63 -6.56 9.61
CA ASN A 58 22.31 -5.51 8.88
C ASN A 58 21.27 -4.58 8.25
N GLU A 59 21.25 -3.33 8.68
CA GLU A 59 20.26 -2.32 8.25
C GLU A 59 20.23 -2.11 6.73
N ARG A 60 21.39 -2.15 6.05
CA ARG A 60 21.44 -1.99 4.59
C ARG A 60 20.81 -3.20 3.88
N LEU A 61 21.14 -4.40 4.32
CA LEU A 61 20.54 -5.62 3.77
C LEU A 61 19.04 -5.67 4.05
N GLU A 62 18.63 -5.24 5.25
CA GLU A 62 17.23 -5.17 5.63
C GLU A 62 16.48 -4.19 4.74
N LEU A 63 17.00 -2.98 4.53
CA LEU A 63 16.40 -2.00 3.63
C LEU A 63 16.22 -2.56 2.21
N VAL A 64 17.24 -3.23 1.67
CA VAL A 64 17.19 -3.81 0.33
C VAL A 64 16.16 -4.94 0.26
N LEU A 65 16.18 -5.87 1.20
CA LEU A 65 15.20 -6.96 1.24
C LEU A 65 13.77 -6.43 1.45
N SER A 66 13.58 -5.46 2.33
CA SER A 66 12.28 -4.82 2.56
C SER A 66 11.74 -4.17 1.29
N ARG A 67 12.60 -3.50 0.50
CA ARG A 67 12.21 -2.94 -0.81
C ARG A 67 11.76 -4.02 -1.79
N ILE A 68 12.50 -5.12 -1.89
CA ILE A 68 12.16 -6.22 -2.81
C ILE A 68 10.86 -6.91 -2.37
N LEU A 69 10.71 -7.20 -1.07
CA LEU A 69 9.50 -7.82 -0.51
C LEU A 69 8.29 -6.90 -0.66
N SER A 70 8.47 -5.58 -0.53
CA SER A 70 7.42 -4.59 -0.77
C SER A 70 7.03 -4.56 -2.25
N LYS A 71 8.00 -4.54 -3.17
CA LYS A 71 7.76 -4.62 -4.62
C LYS A 71 6.93 -5.87 -4.96
N LEU A 72 7.29 -7.01 -4.39
CA LEU A 72 6.59 -8.27 -4.57
C LEU A 72 5.16 -8.22 -4.02
N LEU A 73 4.98 -7.74 -2.79
CA LEU A 73 3.66 -7.61 -2.16
C LEU A 73 2.74 -6.70 -2.97
N VAL A 74 3.23 -5.54 -3.38
CA VAL A 74 2.48 -4.59 -4.22
C VAL A 74 2.12 -5.23 -5.56
N GLY A 75 3.05 -5.95 -6.18
CA GLY A 75 2.78 -6.67 -7.42
C GLY A 75 1.72 -7.77 -7.27
N MET A 76 1.55 -8.33 -6.07
CA MET A 76 0.55 -9.35 -5.75
C MET A 76 -0.82 -8.76 -5.34
N LEU A 77 -0.93 -7.45 -5.12
CA LEU A 77 -2.19 -6.79 -4.82
C LEU A 77 -3.00 -6.59 -6.11
N SER A 78 -4.32 -6.72 -6.01
CA SER A 78 -5.22 -6.24 -7.06
C SER A 78 -5.16 -4.70 -7.14
N PRO A 79 -5.61 -4.08 -8.26
CA PRO A 79 -5.71 -2.62 -8.35
C PRO A 79 -6.47 -1.99 -7.16
N LEU A 80 -7.56 -2.64 -6.72
CA LEU A 80 -8.32 -2.25 -5.53
C LEU A 80 -7.49 -2.37 -4.25
N GLY A 81 -6.68 -3.43 -4.11
CA GLY A 81 -5.78 -3.60 -2.97
C GLY A 81 -4.71 -2.51 -2.89
N VAL A 82 -4.16 -2.08 -4.03
CA VAL A 82 -3.22 -0.96 -4.10
C VAL A 82 -3.88 0.35 -3.65
N PHE A 83 -5.12 0.60 -4.09
CA PHE A 83 -5.87 1.77 -3.67
C PHE A 83 -6.20 1.72 -2.18
N LEU A 84 -6.72 0.61 -1.66
CA LEU A 84 -7.03 0.48 -0.23
C LEU A 84 -5.81 0.73 0.65
N GLU A 85 -4.62 0.20 0.30
CA GLU A 85 -3.41 0.45 1.09
C GLU A 85 -2.99 1.93 1.09
N ARG A 86 -2.97 2.58 -0.09
CA ARG A 86 -2.69 4.03 -0.17
C ARG A 86 -3.73 4.85 0.60
N GLY A 87 -4.98 4.47 0.42
CA GLY A 87 -6.16 5.03 1.05
C GLY A 87 -6.12 5.00 2.56
N ARG A 88 -5.72 3.85 3.14
CA ARG A 88 -5.62 3.64 4.58
C ARG A 88 -4.65 4.62 5.24
N HIS A 89 -3.48 4.82 4.64
CA HIS A 89 -2.50 5.78 5.15
C HIS A 89 -3.01 7.22 5.08
N ALA A 90 -3.72 7.59 4.00
CA ALA A 90 -4.33 8.90 3.85
C ALA A 90 -5.49 9.10 4.85
N ALA A 91 -6.38 8.11 4.98
CA ALA A 91 -7.53 8.15 5.87
C ALA A 91 -7.13 8.29 7.34
N LEU A 92 -6.06 7.60 7.75
CA LEU A 92 -5.50 7.75 9.09
C LEU A 92 -5.05 9.21 9.36
N ARG A 93 -4.24 9.80 8.48
CA ARG A 93 -3.75 11.17 8.66
C ARG A 93 -4.87 12.21 8.62
N LEU A 94 -5.81 12.05 7.69
CA LEU A 94 -6.93 12.99 7.52
C LEU A 94 -7.93 12.91 8.68
N SER A 95 -8.24 11.70 9.17
CA SER A 95 -9.10 11.55 10.35
C SER A 95 -8.47 12.17 11.60
N GLU A 96 -7.17 11.96 11.83
CA GLU A 96 -6.44 12.59 12.93
C GLU A 96 -6.46 14.12 12.84
N LEU A 97 -6.24 14.68 11.64
CA LEU A 97 -6.30 16.11 11.41
C LEU A 97 -7.70 16.68 11.68
N ALA A 98 -8.75 16.03 11.19
CA ALA A 98 -10.13 16.44 11.40
C ALA A 98 -10.55 16.37 12.89
N VAL A 99 -10.07 15.35 13.62
CA VAL A 99 -10.27 15.27 15.08
C VAL A 99 -9.58 16.43 15.78
N ARG A 100 -8.35 16.80 15.38
CA ARG A 100 -7.64 17.98 15.92
C ARG A 100 -8.37 19.30 15.63
N TRP A 101 -9.16 19.35 14.56
CA TRP A 101 -10.03 20.48 14.24
C TRP A 101 -11.39 20.45 14.95
N GLY A 102 -11.61 19.49 15.87
CA GLY A 102 -12.81 19.40 16.69
C GLY A 102 -13.87 18.43 16.18
N ASN A 103 -13.64 17.73 15.06
CA ASN A 103 -14.55 16.70 14.56
C ASN A 103 -14.17 15.32 15.11
N SER A 104 -14.63 15.00 16.33
CA SER A 104 -14.39 13.70 16.98
C SER A 104 -14.93 12.50 16.18
N SER A 105 -16.00 12.68 15.40
CA SER A 105 -16.60 11.61 14.58
C SER A 105 -15.69 11.15 13.44
N ALA A 106 -14.74 12.01 13.01
CA ALA A 106 -13.83 11.74 11.92
C ALA A 106 -12.89 10.56 12.21
N LEU A 107 -12.71 10.18 13.48
CA LEU A 107 -11.91 9.00 13.86
C LEU A 107 -12.44 7.70 13.24
N SER A 108 -13.74 7.63 12.92
CA SER A 108 -14.34 6.48 12.26
C SER A 108 -13.95 6.35 10.78
N TRP A 109 -13.59 7.46 10.11
CA TRP A 109 -13.27 7.49 8.67
C TRP A 109 -12.05 6.63 8.33
N ARG A 110 -11.11 6.47 9.26
CA ARG A 110 -9.94 5.60 9.08
C ARG A 110 -10.31 4.13 8.93
N LEU A 111 -11.52 3.72 9.32
CA LEU A 111 -12.01 2.35 9.25
C LEU A 111 -13.01 2.13 8.10
N ASP A 112 -13.40 3.20 7.40
CA ASP A 112 -14.32 3.10 6.26
C ASP A 112 -13.53 2.75 4.98
N ASP A 113 -13.71 1.50 4.52
CA ASP A 113 -13.07 0.99 3.30
C ASP A 113 -13.45 1.81 2.06
N THR A 114 -14.66 2.37 2.00
CA THR A 114 -15.09 3.22 0.88
C THR A 114 -14.29 4.52 0.87
N PHE A 115 -14.14 5.12 2.05
CA PHE A 115 -13.36 6.34 2.22
C PHE A 115 -11.88 6.11 1.90
N GLN A 116 -11.30 5.00 2.39
CA GLN A 116 -9.94 4.59 2.04
C GLN A 116 -9.81 4.40 0.52
N LEU A 117 -10.70 3.63 -0.10
CA LEU A 117 -10.64 3.35 -1.53
C LEU A 117 -10.70 4.65 -2.36
N CYS A 118 -11.60 5.56 -2.01
CA CYS A 118 -11.74 6.87 -2.66
C CYS A 118 -10.46 7.71 -2.55
N LEU A 119 -9.85 7.76 -1.35
CA LEU A 119 -8.58 8.45 -1.15
C LEU A 119 -7.44 7.80 -1.94
N GLY A 120 -7.37 6.47 -1.93
CA GLY A 120 -6.34 5.69 -2.60
C GLY A 120 -6.41 5.73 -4.13
N ALA A 121 -7.62 5.84 -4.66
CA ALA A 121 -7.89 6.03 -6.08
C ALA A 121 -7.68 7.49 -6.53
N GLY A 122 -7.49 8.44 -5.59
CA GLY A 122 -7.34 9.86 -5.90
C GLY A 122 -8.66 10.53 -6.28
N LEU A 123 -9.80 9.99 -5.85
CA LEU A 123 -11.13 10.58 -6.07
C LEU A 123 -11.39 11.82 -5.21
N VAL A 124 -10.52 12.10 -4.22
CA VAL A 124 -10.51 13.37 -3.50
C VAL A 124 -9.62 14.34 -4.27
N GLY A 125 -10.24 15.14 -5.15
CA GLY A 125 -9.56 16.26 -5.82
C GLY A 125 -9.46 16.22 -7.34
N ARG A 126 -10.35 15.52 -8.07
CA ARG A 126 -10.74 16.07 -9.39
C ARG A 126 -11.67 17.22 -9.12
N SER A 127 -11.08 18.41 -9.02
CA SER A 127 -11.71 19.73 -8.99
C SER A 127 -13.24 19.68 -9.11
N VAL A 128 -13.93 19.89 -7.98
CA VAL A 128 -15.15 20.68 -8.06
C VAL A 128 -14.74 21.97 -8.77
N PRO A 129 -15.34 22.34 -9.92
CA PRO A 129 -14.97 23.58 -10.58
C PRO A 129 -15.13 24.73 -9.59
N GLU A 130 -14.00 25.36 -9.19
CA GLU A 130 -13.95 26.42 -8.18
C GLU A 130 -14.54 27.76 -8.66
N SER A 131 -15.42 27.77 -9.66
CA SER A 131 -16.07 29.00 -10.10
C SER A 131 -17.41 28.74 -10.78
N PRO A 132 -18.51 29.37 -10.31
CA PRO A 132 -19.81 29.40 -11.00
C PRO A 132 -19.79 30.16 -12.34
N SER A 133 -18.66 30.73 -12.76
CA SER A 133 -18.56 31.63 -13.92
C SER A 133 -18.49 30.94 -15.28
N GLN A 134 -18.60 29.61 -15.36
CA GLN A 134 -18.62 28.90 -16.65
C GLN A 134 -20.03 28.65 -17.22
N PHE A 135 -21.10 29.00 -16.51
CA PHE A 135 -22.42 29.10 -17.14
C PHE A 135 -22.57 30.45 -17.84
N ARG A 136 -21.78 30.66 -18.91
CA ARG A 136 -22.14 31.65 -19.93
C ARG A 136 -23.37 31.10 -20.64
N ILE A 137 -24.54 31.53 -20.18
CA ILE A 137 -25.80 31.42 -20.91
C ILE A 137 -25.54 32.04 -22.28
N GLN A 138 -25.56 31.22 -23.34
CA GLN A 138 -25.80 31.75 -24.68
C GLN A 138 -27.26 32.23 -24.68
N SER A 139 -27.45 33.47 -24.29
CA SER A 139 -28.67 34.21 -24.54
C SER A 139 -28.50 34.93 -25.88
N LEU A 140 -29.22 34.41 -26.88
CA LEU A 140 -29.86 35.15 -27.98
C LEU A 140 -28.98 36.08 -28.83
N MET A 141 -28.63 35.58 -30.02
CA MET A 141 -29.09 36.18 -31.29
C MET A 141 -29.48 35.06 -32.25
#